data_AF-A0A1D8JIY5-F1
#
_entry.id   AF-A0A1D8JIY5-F1
#
_cell.length_a   1.000
_cell.length_b   1.000
_cell.length_c   1.000
_cell.angle_alpha   90.00
_cell.angle_beta   90.00
_cell.angle_gamma   90.00
#
_symmetry.space_group_name_H-M   'P 1'
#
loop_
_entity.id
_entity.type
_entity.pdbx_description
1 polymer ?
#
loop_
_entity_poly.entity_id
_entity_poly.type
_entity_poly.pdbx_seq_one_letter_code
_entity_poly.pdbx_strand_id
1 'polypeptide(L)'
;MSKIIFNEIQRKQLESNPNVASVSDRAIQYNAEFKIRAVKKNMNGKGPTQIFMENGFNLDVIGAKKAQSAISRWKNTYKTLGEQGFLEERRGKGGTGRPSTKDISSEKKLEKAEARIKYLEAELELLKKLEELERQVKK
;
A
#
# COMPACT_ATOMS: atom_id res chain seq x y z
N MET A 1 2.75 9.30 7.38
CA MET A 1 1.52 8.60 7.80
C MET A 1 1.09 9.13 9.16
N SER A 2 -0.22 9.26 9.42
CA SER A 2 -0.72 9.67 10.75
C SER A 2 -0.43 8.58 11.79
N LYS A 3 0.03 8.97 12.97
CA LYS A 3 0.31 8.04 14.09
C LYS A 3 -0.95 7.66 14.91
N ILE A 4 -2.14 8.08 14.47
CA ILE A 4 -3.41 7.84 15.16
C ILE A 4 -3.74 6.34 15.16
N ILE A 5 -3.93 5.79 16.35
CA ILE A 5 -4.42 4.44 16.60
C ILE A 5 -5.80 4.58 17.27
N PHE A 6 -6.82 3.95 16.70
CA PHE A 6 -8.19 3.98 17.19
C PHE A 6 -8.38 2.94 18.29
N ASN A 7 -8.89 3.38 19.44
CA ASN A 7 -9.31 2.46 20.50
C ASN A 7 -10.63 1.77 20.14
N GLU A 8 -11.04 0.76 20.93
CA GLU A 8 -12.23 -0.04 20.63
C GLU A 8 -13.52 0.80 20.56
N ILE A 9 -13.68 1.77 21.47
CA ILE A 9 -14.85 2.65 21.52
C ILE A 9 -14.92 3.51 20.25
N GLN A 10 -13.80 4.12 19.85
CA GLN A 10 -13.70 4.92 18.64
C GLN A 10 -13.98 4.09 17.38
N ARG A 11 -13.51 2.83 17.34
CA ARG A 11 -13.82 1.93 16.23
C ARG A 11 -15.31 1.63 16.15
N LYS A 12 -15.95 1.25 17.25
CA LYS A 12 -17.41 1.02 17.29
C LYS A 12 -18.21 2.26 16.89
N GLN A 13 -17.80 3.44 17.34
CA GLN A 13 -18.42 4.70 16.92
C GLN A 13 -18.28 4.93 15.42
N LEU A 14 -17.09 4.73 14.86
CA LEU A 14 -16.85 4.88 13.42
C LEU A 14 -17.60 3.82 12.59
N GLU A 15 -17.70 2.58 13.07
CA GLU A 15 -18.45 1.49 12.43
C GLU A 15 -19.95 1.76 12.38
N SER A 16 -20.49 2.52 13.35
CA SER A 16 -21.90 2.91 13.33
C SER A 16 -22.26 3.89 12.20
N ASN A 17 -21.26 4.53 11.57
CA ASN A 17 -21.49 5.48 10.49
C ASN A 17 -21.77 4.74 9.15
N PRO A 18 -22.89 5.03 8.45
CA PRO A 18 -23.27 4.35 7.21
C PRO A 18 -22.31 4.58 6.04
N ASN A 19 -21.40 5.57 6.13
CA ASN A 19 -20.39 5.84 5.12
C ASN A 19 -19.11 5.01 5.30
N VAL A 20 -19.03 4.24 6.39
CA VAL A 20 -17.89 3.37 6.74
C VAL A 20 -18.22 1.92 6.36
N ALA A 21 -17.24 1.25 5.74
CA ALA A 21 -17.32 -0.16 5.37
C ALA A 21 -16.75 -1.06 6.46
N SER A 22 -15.60 -0.66 7.02
CA SER A 22 -14.94 -1.35 8.15
C SER A 22 -13.91 -0.42 8.79
N VAL A 23 -13.52 -0.73 10.03
CA VAL A 23 -12.50 0.03 10.76
C VAL A 23 -11.47 -0.92 11.34
N SER A 24 -10.19 -0.62 11.12
CA SER A 24 -9.07 -1.25 11.83
C SER A 24 -8.47 -0.28 12.82
N ASP A 25 -7.53 -0.75 13.64
CA ASP A 25 -6.81 0.10 14.61
C ASP A 25 -6.15 1.33 13.97
N ARG A 26 -5.83 1.28 12.68
CA ARG A 26 -5.08 2.37 12.01
C ARG A 26 -5.81 2.99 10.82
N ALA A 27 -6.76 2.29 10.23
CA ALA A 27 -7.38 2.68 8.98
C ALA A 27 -8.91 2.58 9.02
N ILE A 28 -9.55 3.46 8.27
CA ILE A 28 -11.00 3.43 8.03
C ILE A 28 -11.18 3.06 6.56
N GLN A 29 -11.93 2.01 6.29
CA GLN A 29 -12.41 1.69 4.95
C GLN A 29 -13.75 2.39 4.74
N TYR A 30 -13.86 3.12 3.64
CA TYR A 30 -15.05 3.89 3.31
C TYR A 30 -15.82 3.21 2.18
N ASN A 31 -17.14 3.37 2.20
CA ASN A 31 -18.01 2.87 1.15
C ASN A 31 -17.74 3.57 -0.19
N ALA A 32 -17.85 2.83 -1.29
CA ALA A 32 -17.56 3.35 -2.63
C ALA A 32 -18.43 4.56 -2.97
N GLU A 33 -19.73 4.48 -2.66
CA GLU A 33 -20.68 5.56 -2.89
C GLU A 33 -20.29 6.84 -2.15
N PHE A 34 -19.87 6.72 -0.89
CA PHE A 34 -19.44 7.89 -0.10
C PHE A 34 -18.22 8.54 -0.75
N LYS A 35 -17.23 7.77 -1.19
CA LYS A 35 -16.03 8.31 -1.88
C LYS A 35 -16.44 9.12 -3.12
N ILE A 36 -17.35 8.60 -3.93
CA ILE A 36 -17.85 9.27 -5.14
C ILE A 36 -18.56 10.57 -4.78
N ARG A 37 -19.52 10.53 -3.85
CA ARG A 37 -20.25 11.72 -3.38
C ARG A 37 -19.30 12.77 -2.80
N ALA A 38 -18.31 12.34 -2.02
CA ALA A 38 -17.33 13.21 -1.39
C ALA A 38 -16.42 13.90 -2.42
N VAL A 39 -15.95 13.19 -3.44
CA VAL A 39 -15.16 13.79 -4.53
C VAL A 39 -15.99 14.80 -5.31
N LYS A 40 -17.24 14.47 -5.69
CA LYS A 40 -18.13 15.39 -6.40
C LYS A 40 -18.37 16.67 -5.59
N LYS A 41 -18.68 16.57 -4.29
CA LYS A 41 -18.83 17.72 -3.39
C LYS A 41 -17.54 18.55 -3.30
N ASN A 42 -16.37 17.91 -3.28
CA ASN A 42 -15.08 18.61 -3.23
C ASN A 42 -14.77 19.34 -4.54
N MET A 43 -15.10 18.75 -5.69
CA MET A 43 -14.97 19.41 -6.99
C MET A 43 -15.90 20.62 -7.11
N ASN A 44 -17.06 20.59 -6.44
CA ASN A 44 -17.98 21.73 -6.32
C ASN A 44 -17.53 22.78 -5.27
N GLY A 45 -16.30 22.69 -4.75
CA GLY A 45 -15.71 23.71 -3.87
C GLY A 45 -15.85 23.45 -2.37
N LYS A 46 -16.53 22.38 -1.92
CA LYS A 46 -16.60 22.07 -0.48
C LYS A 46 -15.26 21.54 0.05
N GLY A 47 -14.85 22.02 1.22
CA GLY A 47 -13.62 21.57 1.88
C GLY A 47 -13.70 20.13 2.41
N PRO A 48 -12.57 19.38 2.46
CA PRO A 48 -12.54 18.01 2.99
C PRO A 48 -13.08 17.88 4.42
N THR A 49 -12.69 18.80 5.29
CA THR A 49 -13.13 18.92 6.69
C THR A 49 -14.65 18.98 6.77
N GLN A 50 -15.26 19.89 6.01
CA GLN A 50 -16.70 20.09 5.96
C GLN A 50 -17.43 18.86 5.44
N ILE A 51 -16.94 18.25 4.36
CA ILE A 51 -17.55 17.03 3.78
C ILE A 51 -17.61 15.91 4.82
N PHE A 52 -16.54 15.71 5.59
CA PHE A 52 -16.51 14.67 6.62
C PHE A 52 -17.44 15.00 7.80
N MET A 53 -17.46 16.25 8.29
CA MET A 53 -18.38 16.67 9.36
C MET A 53 -19.86 16.49 8.94
N GLU A 54 -20.23 16.94 7.74
CA GLU A 54 -21.59 16.80 7.20
C GLU A 54 -22.04 15.33 7.06
N ASN A 55 -21.10 14.39 6.99
CA ASN A 55 -21.37 12.95 6.87
C ASN A 55 -21.15 12.20 8.20
N GLY A 56 -21.19 12.91 9.34
CA GLY A 56 -21.19 12.31 10.68
C GLY A 56 -19.82 11.82 11.16
N PHE A 57 -18.72 12.36 10.63
CA PHE A 57 -17.38 12.05 11.14
C PHE A 57 -16.92 13.08 12.15
N ASN A 58 -16.47 12.61 13.32
CA ASN A 58 -15.78 13.46 14.29
C ASN A 58 -14.31 13.65 13.88
N LEU A 59 -13.94 14.89 13.52
CA LEU A 59 -12.60 15.24 13.08
C LEU A 59 -11.54 15.26 14.19
N ASP A 60 -11.95 15.36 15.45
CA ASP A 60 -11.03 15.24 16.58
C ASP A 60 -10.56 13.78 16.73
N VAL A 61 -11.43 12.83 16.36
CA VAL A 61 -11.13 11.40 16.38
C VAL A 61 -10.33 10.99 15.14
N ILE A 62 -10.79 11.35 13.93
CA ILE A 62 -10.14 10.89 12.70
C ILE A 62 -8.92 11.74 12.31
N GLY A 63 -8.87 13.00 12.74
CA GLY A 63 -7.88 14.00 12.39
C GLY A 63 -8.16 14.68 11.04
N ALA A 64 -8.13 16.02 11.01
CA ALA A 64 -8.37 16.83 9.82
C ALA A 64 -7.44 16.47 8.63
N LYS A 65 -6.16 16.16 8.91
CA LYS A 65 -5.19 15.74 7.88
C LYS A 65 -5.57 14.42 7.21
N LYS A 66 -6.23 13.48 7.93
CA LYS A 66 -6.73 12.24 7.32
C LYS A 66 -7.86 12.52 6.33
N ALA A 67 -8.80 13.40 6.68
CA ALA A 67 -9.88 13.80 5.77
C ALA A 67 -9.33 14.44 4.49
N GLN A 68 -8.40 15.40 4.62
CA GLN A 68 -7.73 16.04 3.48
C GLN A 68 -7.00 15.01 2.59
N SER A 69 -6.21 14.13 3.20
CA SER A 69 -5.46 13.08 2.49
C SER A 69 -6.37 12.03 1.85
N ALA A 70 -7.53 11.76 2.43
CA ALA A 70 -8.53 10.86 1.85
C ALA A 70 -9.14 11.45 0.58
N ILE A 71 -9.65 12.69 0.66
CA ILE A 71 -10.21 13.40 -0.49
C ILE A 71 -9.19 13.55 -1.61
N SER A 72 -7.95 13.92 -1.30
CA SER A 72 -6.87 14.04 -2.30
C SER A 72 -6.64 12.73 -3.05
N ARG A 73 -6.53 11.59 -2.34
CA ARG A 73 -6.38 10.27 -2.95
C ARG A 73 -7.58 9.91 -3.83
N TRP A 74 -8.80 10.13 -3.35
CA TRP A 74 -10.00 9.83 -4.12
C TRP A 74 -10.14 10.71 -5.35
N LYS A 75 -9.80 11.99 -5.26
CA LYS A 75 -9.79 12.89 -6.41
C LYS A 75 -8.84 12.39 -7.50
N ASN A 76 -7.66 11.89 -7.13
CA ASN A 76 -6.73 11.29 -8.09
C ASN A 76 -7.32 10.04 -8.74
N THR A 77 -7.88 9.11 -7.94
CA THR A 77 -8.55 7.91 -8.48
C THR A 77 -9.67 8.29 -9.45
N TYR A 78 -10.52 9.23 -9.07
CA TYR A 78 -11.63 9.72 -9.90
C TYR A 78 -11.13 10.36 -11.20
N LYS A 79 -10.06 11.16 -11.16
CA LYS A 79 -9.47 11.76 -12.37
C LYS A 79 -8.92 10.70 -13.34
N THR A 80 -8.32 9.63 -12.82
CA THR A 80 -7.68 8.60 -13.65
C THR A 80 -8.66 7.55 -14.17
N LEU A 81 -9.67 7.18 -13.38
CA LEU A 81 -10.50 5.99 -13.61
C LEU A 81 -12.00 6.28 -13.54
N GLY A 82 -12.41 7.51 -13.23
CA GLY A 82 -13.80 7.86 -12.99
C GLY A 82 -14.40 7.15 -11.76
N GLU A 83 -15.71 6.94 -11.80
CA GLU A 83 -16.46 6.25 -10.73
C GLU A 83 -16.10 4.76 -10.64
N GLN A 84 -15.78 4.12 -11.77
CA GLN A 84 -15.43 2.71 -11.83
C GLN A 84 -14.19 2.37 -10.99
N GLY A 85 -13.29 3.34 -10.80
CA GLY A 85 -12.15 3.20 -9.91
C GLY A 85 -12.49 2.93 -8.43
N PHE A 86 -13.73 3.16 -8.01
CA PHE A 86 -14.20 2.87 -6.65
C PHE A 86 -15.11 1.65 -6.54
N LEU A 87 -15.75 1.26 -7.64
CA LEU A 87 -16.70 0.14 -7.69
C LEU A 87 -16.00 -1.19 -7.97
N GLU A 88 -14.94 -1.16 -8.78
CA GLU A 88 -14.18 -2.37 -9.09
C GLU A 88 -13.05 -2.62 -8.08
N GLU A 89 -12.97 -3.85 -7.56
CA GLU A 89 -11.77 -4.33 -6.88
C GLU A 89 -10.66 -4.52 -7.93
N ARG A 90 -9.55 -3.80 -7.76
CA ARG A 90 -8.41 -3.80 -8.68
C ARG A 90 -7.12 -4.31 -8.05
N ARG A 91 -7.13 -4.67 -6.76
CA ARG A 91 -5.98 -5.32 -6.13
C ARG A 91 -5.64 -6.60 -6.91
N GLY A 92 -4.38 -6.72 -7.30
CA GLY A 92 -3.88 -7.84 -8.11
C GLY A 92 -4.22 -7.77 -9.61
N LYS A 93 -5.10 -6.88 -10.07
CA LYS A 93 -5.35 -6.71 -11.52
C LYS A 93 -4.12 -6.12 -12.20
N GLY A 94 -3.62 -6.81 -13.23
CA GLY A 94 -2.40 -6.42 -13.96
C GLY A 94 -1.09 -6.73 -13.22
N GLY A 95 -1.16 -7.37 -12.05
CA GLY A 95 0.03 -7.90 -11.39
C GLY A 95 0.47 -9.19 -12.07
N THR A 96 1.77 -9.31 -12.38
CA THR A 96 2.36 -10.56 -12.88
C THR A 96 2.43 -11.66 -11.81
N GLY A 97 2.04 -11.34 -10.57
CA GLY A 97 2.03 -12.27 -9.46
C GLY A 97 3.43 -12.76 -9.08
N ARG A 98 3.48 -13.76 -8.20
CA ARG A 98 4.70 -14.51 -7.95
C ARG A 98 4.93 -15.44 -9.15
N PRO A 99 6.09 -15.40 -9.83
CA PRO A 99 6.38 -16.31 -10.93
C PRO A 99 6.21 -17.77 -10.51
N SER A 100 5.47 -18.55 -11.31
CA SER A 100 5.27 -19.98 -11.06
C SER A 100 6.60 -20.73 -11.17
N THR A 101 6.80 -21.70 -10.28
CA THR A 101 7.95 -22.61 -10.34
C THR A 101 7.71 -23.86 -11.18
N LYS A 102 6.46 -24.10 -11.62
CA LYS A 102 6.06 -25.35 -12.29
C LYS A 102 6.49 -25.40 -13.76
N ASP A 103 6.41 -24.27 -14.48
CA ASP A 103 6.57 -24.22 -15.94
C ASP A 103 7.73 -23.29 -16.37
N ILE A 104 8.87 -23.40 -15.69
CA ILE A 104 10.08 -22.66 -16.07
C ILE A 104 10.78 -23.42 -17.20
N SER A 105 10.97 -22.77 -18.37
CA SER A 105 11.77 -23.30 -19.50
C SER A 105 13.15 -23.77 -19.04
N SER A 106 13.66 -24.82 -19.69
CA SER A 106 15.02 -25.34 -19.49
C SER A 106 16.08 -24.23 -19.60
N GLU A 107 15.90 -23.30 -20.53
CA GLU A 107 16.78 -22.14 -20.74
C GLU A 107 16.81 -21.22 -19.52
N LYS A 108 15.63 -20.90 -18.96
CA LYS A 108 15.55 -20.07 -17.75
C LYS A 108 16.12 -20.77 -16.52
N LYS A 109 16.05 -22.10 -16.45
CA LYS A 109 16.70 -22.88 -15.38
C LYS A 109 18.21 -22.81 -15.52
N LEU A 110 18.73 -22.92 -16.74
CA LEU A 110 20.14 -22.81 -17.05
C LEU A 110 20.68 -21.42 -16.69
N GLU A 111 20.02 -20.36 -17.18
CA GLU A 111 20.39 -18.97 -16.87
C GLU A 111 20.45 -18.73 -15.35
N LYS A 112 19.48 -19.25 -14.60
CA LYS A 112 19.46 -19.14 -13.13
C LYS A 112 20.60 -19.92 -12.47
N ALA A 113 20.94 -21.10 -12.99
CA ALA A 113 22.05 -21.91 -12.49
C ALA A 113 23.39 -21.23 -12.77
N GLU A 114 23.60 -20.72 -13.98
CA GLU A 114 24.80 -19.97 -14.38
C GLU A 114 25.00 -18.71 -13.52
N ALA A 115 23.93 -17.94 -13.29
CA ALA A 115 23.97 -16.79 -12.41
C ALA A 115 24.35 -17.18 -10.96
N ARG A 116 23.86 -18.33 -10.48
CA ARG A 116 24.21 -18.85 -9.15
C ARG A 116 25.67 -19.32 -9.08
N ILE A 117 26.16 -20.00 -10.11
CA ILE A 117 27.56 -20.43 -10.21
C ILE A 117 28.47 -19.21 -10.16
N LYS A 118 28.23 -18.20 -11.02
CA LYS A 118 29.01 -16.97 -11.07
C LYS A 118 29.04 -16.24 -9.71
N TYR A 119 27.91 -16.20 -9.01
CA TYR A 119 27.85 -15.61 -7.67
C TYR A 119 28.72 -16.37 -6.66
N LEU A 120 28.64 -17.71 -6.65
CA LEU A 120 29.42 -18.56 -5.75
C LEU A 120 30.92 -18.50 -6.06
N GLU A 121 31.30 -18.41 -7.33
CA GLU A 121 32.69 -18.22 -7.75
C GLU A 121 33.26 -16.90 -7.23
N ALA A 122 32.50 -15.81 -7.31
CA ALA A 122 32.91 -14.51 -6.77
C ALA A 122 33.05 -14.55 -5.23
N GLU A 123 32.16 -15.28 -4.53
CA GLU A 123 32.24 -15.48 -3.08
C GLU A 123 33.51 -16.27 -2.71
N LEU A 124 33.83 -17.33 -3.44
CA LEU A 124 35.05 -18.11 -3.25
C LEU A 124 36.31 -17.30 -3.52
N GLU A 125 36.31 -16.44 -4.55
CA GLU A 125 37.46 -15.57 -4.84
C GLU A 125 37.71 -14.58 -3.69
N LEU A 126 36.64 -14.00 -3.13
CA LEU A 126 36.74 -13.10 -1.98
C LEU A 126 37.27 -13.83 -0.74
N LEU A 127 36.79 -15.04 -0.46
CA LEU A 127 37.27 -15.86 0.65
C LEU A 127 38.76 -16.20 0.51
N LYS A 128 39.21 -16.57 -0.70
CA LYS A 128 40.63 -16.84 -0.96
C LYS A 128 41.51 -15.61 -0.70
N LYS A 129 41.07 -14.41 -1.12
CA LYS A 129 41.78 -13.15 -0.85
C LYS A 129 41.85 -12.85 0.65
N LEU A 130 40.78 -13.10 1.40
CA LEU A 130 40.79 -12.95 2.86
C LEU A 130 41.78 -13.90 3.54
N GLU A 131 41.78 -15.18 3.15
CA GLU A 131 42.71 -16.16 3.71
C GLU A 131 44.18 -15.77 3.44
N GLU A 132 44.46 -15.24 2.24
CA GLU A 132 45.81 -14.76 1.90
C GLU A 132 46.24 -13.58 2.78
N LEU A 133 45.36 -12.60 3.00
CA LEU A 133 45.62 -11.47 3.90
C LEU A 133 45.85 -11.95 5.34
N GLU A 134 45.04 -12.88 5.84
CA GLU A 134 45.23 -13.45 7.18
C GLU A 134 46.57 -14.17 7.34
N ARG A 135 47.01 -14.91 6.30
CA ARG A 135 48.32 -15.56 6.30
C ARG A 135 49.47 -14.55 6.29
N GLN A 136 49.32 -13.42 5.60
CA GLN A 136 50.32 -12.35 5.60
C GLN A 136 50.42 -11.64 6.95
N VAL A 137 49.30 -11.46 7.66
CA VAL A 137 49.27 -10.84 9.01
C VAL A 137 49.80 -11.78 10.11
N LYS A 138 49.69 -13.10 9.93
CA LYS A 138 50.20 -14.10 10.88
C LYS A 138 51.72 -14.38 10.74
N LYS A 139 52.39 -13.84 9.73
CA LYS A 139 53.85 -13.84 9.59
C LYS A 139 54.44 -12.59 10.22
#